data_AF-A0A417Y5T4-F1
#
_entry.id   AF-A0A417Y5T4-F1
#
_cell.length_a   1.000
_cell.length_b   1.000
_cell.length_c   1.000
_cell.angle_alpha   90.00
_cell.angle_beta   90.00
_cell.angle_gamma   90.00
#
_symmetry.space_group_name_H-M   'P 1'
#
loop_
_entity.id
_entity.type
_entity.pdbx_description
1 polymer ?
#
loop_
_entity_poly.entity_id
_entity_poly.type
_entity_poly.pdbx_seq_one_letter_code
_entity_poly.pdbx_strand_id
1 'polypeptide(L)'
;MTRVMRWVAGAVCALAVLVSPHVGRAEPTGNYRPDLPPDTIALGCYPLPDGLTLDFPYQVRSDGDLDGKRHLVLHWDELDEAEVRERLDAALDRAGLPRRAASVTPLENLPPDSIVRGTVELELPVVKLASDDPDCLNPRTTKRFPADWAPSTAYG
;
A
#
# COMPACT_ATOMS: atom_id res chain seq x y z
N MET A 1 -12.11 -53.66 -15.92
CA MET A 1 -11.01 -52.71 -15.57
C MET A 1 -11.46 -51.25 -15.42
N THR A 2 -12.66 -50.85 -15.86
CA THR A 2 -13.13 -49.45 -15.84
C THR A 2 -13.69 -48.94 -14.51
N ARG A 3 -14.24 -49.81 -13.65
CA ARG A 3 -14.77 -49.39 -12.33
C ARG A 3 -13.67 -49.08 -11.31
N VAL A 4 -12.64 -49.91 -11.23
CA VAL A 4 -11.51 -49.72 -10.30
C VAL A 4 -10.77 -48.41 -10.59
N MET A 5 -10.54 -48.11 -11.87
CA MET A 5 -9.92 -46.85 -12.32
C MET A 5 -10.72 -45.61 -11.86
N ARG A 6 -12.05 -45.67 -11.87
CA ARG A 6 -12.93 -44.56 -11.43
C ARG A 6 -12.87 -44.33 -9.92
N TRP A 7 -12.79 -45.40 -9.14
CA TRP A 7 -12.65 -45.30 -7.69
C TRP A 7 -11.30 -44.74 -7.27
N VAL A 8 -10.22 -45.17 -7.95
CA VAL A 8 -8.88 -44.63 -7.72
C VAL A 8 -8.81 -43.15 -8.06
N ALA A 9 -9.36 -42.74 -9.21
CA ALA A 9 -9.42 -41.32 -9.59
C ALA A 9 -10.23 -40.48 -8.58
N GLY A 10 -11.37 -40.99 -8.11
CA GLY A 10 -12.18 -40.32 -7.10
C GLY A 10 -11.45 -40.16 -5.77
N ALA A 11 -10.76 -41.20 -5.30
CA ALA A 11 -9.98 -41.17 -4.07
C ALA A 11 -8.80 -40.19 -4.15
N VAL A 12 -8.10 -40.14 -5.28
CA VAL A 12 -6.99 -39.20 -5.52
C VAL A 12 -7.51 -37.76 -5.54
N CYS A 13 -8.63 -37.47 -6.20
CA CYS A 13 -9.22 -36.14 -6.20
C CYS A 13 -9.68 -35.72 -4.80
N ALA A 14 -10.34 -36.62 -4.05
CA ALA A 14 -10.77 -36.33 -2.69
C ALA A 14 -9.57 -36.04 -1.77
N LEU A 15 -8.49 -36.83 -1.91
CA LEU A 15 -7.26 -36.62 -1.16
C LEU A 15 -6.60 -35.28 -1.54
N ALA A 16 -6.54 -34.94 -2.83
CA ALA A 16 -5.99 -33.66 -3.29
C ALA A 16 -6.78 -32.47 -2.74
N VAL A 17 -8.11 -32.54 -2.70
CA VAL A 17 -8.95 -31.49 -2.11
C VAL A 17 -8.68 -31.35 -0.60
N LEU A 18 -8.60 -32.48 0.12
CA LEU A 18 -8.35 -32.49 1.57
C LEU A 18 -6.94 -32.01 1.94
N VAL A 19 -5.95 -32.26 1.08
CA VAL A 19 -4.55 -31.88 1.30
C VAL A 19 -4.23 -30.48 0.77
N SER A 20 -5.03 -29.95 -0.18
CA SER A 20 -4.81 -28.61 -0.76
C SER A 20 -4.72 -27.45 0.23
N PRO A 21 -5.41 -27.43 1.40
CA PRO A 21 -5.25 -26.35 2.37
C PRO A 21 -3.89 -26.40 3.08
N HIS A 22 -3.22 -27.55 3.08
CA HIS A 22 -1.98 -27.81 3.81
C HIS A 22 -0.73 -27.82 2.93
N VAL A 23 -0.89 -27.79 1.61
CA VAL A 23 0.23 -27.87 0.65
C VAL A 23 0.17 -26.68 -0.29
N GLY A 24 1.15 -25.79 -0.17
CA GLY A 24 1.37 -24.71 -1.14
C GLY A 24 0.67 -23.38 -0.85
N ARG A 25 0.06 -23.20 0.33
CA ARG A 25 -0.15 -21.84 0.81
C ARG A 25 1.21 -21.32 1.22
N ALA A 26 1.71 -20.30 0.52
CA ALA A 26 2.77 -19.48 1.08
C ALA A 26 2.33 -19.11 2.49
N GLU A 27 3.09 -19.52 3.50
CA GLU A 27 2.91 -18.96 4.84
C GLU A 27 2.98 -17.45 4.64
N PRO A 28 1.95 -16.69 5.05
CA PRO A 28 1.99 -15.25 5.01
C PRO A 28 2.96 -14.82 6.11
N THR A 29 4.25 -15.09 5.88
CA THR A 29 5.31 -14.34 6.51
C THR A 29 5.04 -12.92 6.05
N GLY A 30 4.82 -11.98 6.96
CA GLY A 30 4.67 -10.55 6.64
C GLY A 30 5.86 -9.98 5.83
N ASN A 31 6.85 -10.81 5.51
CA ASN A 31 8.04 -10.54 4.73
C ASN A 31 7.81 -10.54 3.21
N TYR A 32 6.60 -10.86 2.71
CA TYR A 32 6.32 -10.77 1.28
C TYR A 32 6.19 -9.30 0.83
N ARG A 33 7.27 -8.77 0.26
CA ARG A 33 7.33 -7.47 -0.42
C ARG A 33 7.52 -7.72 -1.92
N PRO A 34 6.44 -7.96 -2.69
CA PRO A 34 6.56 -8.10 -4.13
C PRO A 34 7.11 -6.79 -4.72
N ASP A 35 7.82 -6.91 -5.84
CA ASP A 35 8.08 -5.73 -6.67
C ASP A 35 6.72 -5.23 -7.18
N LEU A 36 6.42 -3.97 -6.89
CA LEU A 36 5.14 -3.37 -7.20
C LEU A 36 5.35 -2.34 -8.32
N PRO A 37 4.37 -2.19 -9.22
CA PRO A 37 4.43 -1.12 -10.21
C PRO A 37 4.58 0.22 -9.50
N PRO A 38 5.27 1.19 -10.12
CA PRO A 38 5.43 2.53 -9.54
C PRO A 38 4.06 3.15 -9.22
N ASP A 39 3.98 3.88 -8.11
CA ASP A 39 2.76 4.59 -7.75
C ASP A 39 2.54 5.86 -8.60
N THR A 40 1.34 6.43 -8.53
CA THR A 40 0.96 7.64 -9.27
C THR A 40 1.85 8.85 -8.98
N ILE A 41 2.48 8.90 -7.81
CA ILE A 41 3.41 9.97 -7.43
C ILE A 41 4.75 9.75 -8.16
N ALA A 42 5.28 8.53 -8.10
CA ALA A 42 6.54 8.14 -8.74
C ALA A 42 6.47 8.20 -10.28
N LEU A 43 5.31 7.90 -10.86
CA LEU A 43 5.03 8.03 -12.30
C LEU A 43 4.88 9.50 -12.75
N GLY A 44 4.84 10.46 -11.82
CA GLY A 44 4.59 11.86 -12.14
C GLY A 44 3.19 12.12 -12.69
N CYS A 45 2.25 11.18 -12.48
CA CYS A 45 0.86 11.35 -12.87
C CYS A 45 0.29 12.56 -12.16
N TYR A 46 0.37 12.55 -10.83
CA TYR A 46 -0.03 13.66 -9.98
C TYR A 46 1.19 14.10 -9.14
N PRO A 47 2.02 15.03 -9.63
CA PRO A 47 3.18 15.48 -8.87
C PRO A 47 2.75 16.16 -7.57
N LEU A 48 3.44 15.84 -6.47
CA LEU A 48 3.23 16.56 -5.20
C LEU A 48 3.60 18.05 -5.38
N PRO A 49 2.97 18.97 -4.63
CA PRO A 49 3.38 20.37 -4.61
C PRO A 49 4.88 20.53 -4.30
N ASP A 50 5.49 21.58 -4.84
CA ASP A 50 6.90 21.87 -4.65
C ASP A 50 7.29 21.86 -3.15
N GLY A 51 8.35 21.11 -2.82
CA GLY A 51 8.85 20.97 -1.46
C GLY A 51 8.14 19.92 -0.61
N LEU A 52 7.02 19.33 -1.06
CA LEU A 52 6.35 18.24 -0.36
C LEU A 52 6.99 16.89 -0.70
N THR A 53 7.56 16.23 0.31
CA THR A 53 8.11 14.87 0.22
C THR A 53 7.49 13.98 1.29
N LEU A 54 7.11 12.76 0.92
CA LEU A 54 6.55 11.78 1.85
C LEU A 54 7.66 10.83 2.31
N ASP A 55 8.28 11.16 3.44
CA ASP A 55 9.46 10.46 3.96
C ASP A 55 9.08 9.36 4.97
N PHE A 56 8.05 8.57 4.64
CA PHE A 56 7.57 7.42 5.41
C PHE A 56 7.08 6.29 4.50
N PRO A 57 6.95 5.02 4.96
CA PRO A 57 6.55 3.93 4.09
C PRO A 57 5.03 4.02 3.92
N TYR A 58 4.58 4.13 2.67
CA TYR A 58 3.16 4.29 2.36
C TYR A 58 2.73 3.48 1.16
N GLN A 59 1.41 3.38 1.00
CA GLN A 59 0.74 2.81 -0.16
C GLN A 59 -0.32 3.79 -0.64
N VAL A 60 -0.24 4.23 -1.89
CA VAL A 60 -1.32 5.03 -2.50
C VAL A 60 -2.57 4.14 -2.61
N ARG A 61 -3.71 4.65 -2.12
CA ARG A 61 -5.03 4.01 -2.22
C ARG A 61 -5.92 4.70 -3.23
N SER A 62 -5.85 6.02 -3.25
CA SER A 62 -6.49 6.84 -4.27
C SER A 62 -5.73 8.13 -4.44
N ASP A 63 -5.62 8.59 -5.67
CA ASP A 63 -5.02 9.87 -6.02
C ASP A 63 -5.81 10.47 -7.19
N GLY A 64 -6.30 11.70 -7.01
CA GLY A 64 -7.04 12.39 -8.06
C GLY A 64 -7.62 13.72 -7.62
N ASP A 65 -8.15 14.45 -8.59
CA ASP A 65 -8.74 15.76 -8.36
C ASP A 65 -10.25 15.65 -8.10
N LEU A 66 -10.71 16.20 -6.98
CA LEU A 66 -12.10 16.28 -6.54
C LEU A 66 -12.41 17.72 -6.10
N ASP A 67 -13.50 18.28 -6.62
CA ASP A 67 -13.99 19.62 -6.24
C ASP A 67 -12.94 20.75 -6.31
N GLY A 68 -12.02 20.66 -7.28
CA GLY A 68 -10.96 21.66 -7.49
C GLY A 68 -9.78 21.55 -6.52
N LYS A 69 -9.69 20.47 -5.75
CA LYS A 69 -8.55 20.09 -4.92
C LYS A 69 -8.06 18.71 -5.32
N ARG A 70 -6.79 18.42 -5.06
CA ARG A 70 -6.28 17.06 -5.15
C ARG A 70 -6.52 16.33 -3.84
N HIS A 71 -7.06 15.13 -3.92
CA HIS A 71 -7.27 14.22 -2.81
C HIS A 71 -6.34 13.02 -2.95
N LEU A 72 -5.36 12.90 -2.05
CA LEU A 72 -4.43 11.79 -1.98
C LEU A 72 -4.67 11.00 -0.69
N VAL A 73 -5.01 9.73 -0.83
CA VAL A 73 -5.23 8.80 0.28
C VAL A 73 -4.11 7.76 0.30
N LEU A 74 -3.47 7.64 1.44
CA LEU A 74 -2.35 6.76 1.69
C LEU A 74 -2.70 5.82 2.84
N HIS A 75 -2.23 4.58 2.77
CA HIS A 75 -2.02 3.78 3.97
C HIS A 75 -0.57 3.92 4.40
N TRP A 76 -0.30 4.19 5.68
CA TRP A 76 1.07 4.15 6.19
C TRP A 76 1.36 2.82 6.88
N ASP A 77 2.64 2.45 6.85
CA ASP A 77 3.11 1.15 7.30
C ASP A 77 4.20 1.29 8.37
N GLU A 78 4.31 0.27 9.24
CA GLU A 78 5.38 -0.01 10.22
C GLU A 78 5.58 1.03 11.34
N LEU A 79 5.43 2.31 11.06
CA LEU A 79 5.61 3.42 11.99
C LEU A 79 4.39 3.64 12.88
N ASP A 80 4.64 4.15 14.09
CA ASP A 80 3.57 4.62 14.96
C ASP A 80 2.96 5.94 14.46
N GLU A 81 1.78 6.27 15.00
CA GLU A 81 1.04 7.48 14.60
C GLU A 81 1.82 8.77 14.88
N ALA A 82 2.53 8.82 16.01
CA ALA A 82 3.22 10.04 16.45
C ALA A 82 4.38 10.36 15.49
N GLU A 83 5.15 9.35 15.10
CA GLU A 83 6.25 9.49 14.16
C GLU A 83 5.75 9.89 12.76
N VAL A 84 4.66 9.28 12.27
CA VAL A 84 4.08 9.67 10.98
C VAL A 84 3.58 11.10 11.00
N ARG A 85 2.92 11.52 12.09
CA ARG A 85 2.44 12.89 12.25
C ARG A 85 3.58 13.90 12.28
N GLU A 86 4.66 13.61 13.01
CA GLU A 86 5.86 14.46 13.06
C GLU A 86 6.49 14.63 11.68
N ARG A 87 6.72 13.51 10.97
CA ARG A 87 7.31 13.53 9.61
C ARG A 87 6.42 14.26 8.62
N LEU A 88 5.10 14.05 8.69
CA LEU A 88 4.14 14.69 7.80
C LEU A 88 4.01 16.20 8.06
N ASP A 89 3.97 16.61 9.33
CA ASP A 89 3.99 18.02 9.70
C ASP A 89 5.25 18.72 9.17
N ALA A 90 6.42 18.09 9.32
CA ALA A 90 7.67 18.62 8.78
C ALA A 90 7.65 18.72 7.25
N ALA A 91 7.05 17.75 6.55
CA ALA A 91 6.90 17.78 5.10
C ALA A 91 5.97 18.90 4.62
N LEU A 92 4.84 19.10 5.29
CA LEU A 92 3.89 20.18 4.99
C LEU A 92 4.52 21.56 5.26
N ASP A 93 5.23 21.70 6.39
CA ASP A 93 5.92 22.94 6.75
C ASP A 93 6.97 23.32 5.70
N ARG A 94 7.76 22.34 5.18
CA ARG A 94 8.72 22.56 4.08
C ARG A 94 8.05 23.00 2.78
N ALA A 95 6.87 22.45 2.48
CA ALA A 95 6.09 22.79 1.29
C ALA A 95 5.29 24.11 1.42
N GLY A 96 5.32 24.76 2.60
CA GLY A 96 4.51 25.94 2.87
C GLY A 96 3.00 25.65 2.92
N LEU A 97 2.61 24.40 3.17
CA LEU A 97 1.22 23.95 3.24
C LEU A 97 0.72 23.96 4.70
N PRO A 98 -0.57 24.25 4.93
CA PRO A 98 -1.11 24.25 6.28
C PRO A 98 -1.28 22.81 6.77
N ARG A 99 -0.95 22.52 8.03
CA ARG A 99 -1.09 21.16 8.62
C ARG A 99 -2.49 20.56 8.51
N ARG A 100 -3.53 21.40 8.48
CA ARG A 100 -4.93 20.99 8.24
C ARG A 100 -5.18 20.39 6.85
N ALA A 101 -4.21 20.47 5.93
CA ALA A 101 -4.24 19.80 4.64
C ALA A 101 -4.04 18.28 4.79
N ALA A 102 -3.69 17.79 5.98
CA ALA A 102 -3.56 16.38 6.28
C ALA A 102 -4.47 15.92 7.42
N SER A 103 -4.97 14.71 7.29
CA SER A 103 -5.58 13.93 8.38
C SER A 103 -4.81 12.62 8.53
N VAL A 104 -4.58 12.20 9.78
CA VAL A 104 -3.91 10.94 10.12
C VAL A 104 -4.84 10.16 11.03
N THR A 105 -5.27 8.99 10.58
CA THR A 105 -6.25 8.14 11.26
C THR A 105 -5.66 6.74 11.45
N PRO A 106 -5.32 6.32 12.69
CA PRO A 106 -4.83 4.97 12.95
C PRO A 106 -5.93 3.94 12.69
N LEU A 107 -5.55 2.75 12.22
CA LEU A 107 -6.47 1.62 12.15
C LEU A 107 -6.60 1.00 13.54
N GLU A 108 -7.83 0.77 13.97
CA GLU A 108 -8.12 0.14 15.25
C GLU A 108 -8.10 -1.40 15.14
N ASN A 109 -7.84 -2.06 16.28
CA ASN A 109 -7.92 -3.53 16.41
C ASN A 109 -7.02 -4.31 15.44
N LEU A 110 -5.83 -3.78 15.13
CA LEU A 110 -4.86 -4.44 14.28
C LEU A 110 -4.25 -5.67 14.96
N PRO A 111 -4.15 -6.81 14.25
CA PRO A 111 -3.25 -7.90 14.64
C PRO A 111 -1.83 -7.39 14.92
N PRO A 112 -1.09 -7.97 15.89
CA PRO A 112 0.27 -7.53 16.26
C PRO A 112 1.24 -7.46 15.08
N ASP A 113 1.08 -8.37 14.12
CA ASP A 113 1.87 -8.54 12.90
C ASP A 113 1.40 -7.66 11.73
N SER A 114 0.43 -6.78 11.94
CA SER A 114 -0.07 -5.89 10.87
C SER A 114 0.99 -4.87 10.46
N ILE A 115 1.35 -4.88 9.19
CA ILE A 115 2.28 -3.89 8.62
C ILE A 115 1.60 -2.54 8.41
N VAL A 116 0.37 -2.56 7.89
CA VAL A 116 -0.42 -1.34 7.70
C VAL A 116 -0.92 -0.87 9.06
N ARG A 117 -0.61 0.38 9.41
CA ARG A 117 -0.90 0.95 10.74
C ARG A 117 -2.03 1.99 10.71
N GLY A 118 -2.29 2.61 9.56
CA GLY A 118 -3.38 3.59 9.44
C GLY A 118 -3.51 4.23 8.06
N THR A 119 -4.33 5.28 8.00
CA THR A 119 -4.62 6.08 6.80
C THR A 119 -4.17 7.54 6.95
N VAL A 120 -3.43 8.04 5.97
CA VAL A 120 -3.19 9.48 5.79
C VAL A 120 -4.05 9.98 4.63
N GLU A 121 -4.80 11.06 4.84
CA GLU A 121 -5.56 11.74 3.80
C GLU A 121 -4.99 13.14 3.61
N LEU A 122 -4.74 13.53 2.36
CA LEU A 122 -4.14 14.80 1.97
C LEU A 122 -5.07 15.55 1.02
N GLU A 123 -5.45 16.77 1.40
CA GLU A 123 -6.12 17.75 0.54
C GLU A 123 -5.09 18.77 0.03
N LEU A 124 -4.64 18.59 -1.20
CA LEU A 124 -3.55 19.36 -1.79
C LEU A 124 -4.07 20.32 -2.88
N PRO A 125 -3.35 21.40 -3.19
CA PRO A 125 -3.56 22.15 -4.41
C PRO A 125 -3.44 21.23 -5.64
N VAL A 126 -4.29 21.45 -6.64
CA VAL A 126 -4.18 20.74 -7.93
C VAL A 126 -2.90 21.21 -8.63
N VAL A 127 -2.07 20.24 -9.03
CA VAL A 127 -0.90 20.47 -9.87
C VAL A 127 -1.17 19.81 -11.21
N LYS A 128 -0.77 20.46 -12.31
CA LYS A 128 -1.00 19.93 -13.65
C LYS A 128 -0.33 18.56 -13.78
N LEU A 129 -1.05 17.57 -14.33
CA LEU A 129 -0.51 16.26 -14.68
C LEU A 129 0.80 16.44 -15.47
N ALA A 130 1.85 15.72 -15.05
CA ALA A 130 3.16 15.81 -15.69
C ALA A 130 3.46 14.62 -16.62
N SER A 131 2.56 13.63 -16.70
CA SER A 131 2.73 12.40 -17.48
C SER A 131 1.47 12.04 -18.27
N ASP A 132 1.64 11.49 -19.48
CA ASP A 132 0.61 10.91 -20.34
C ASP A 132 0.60 9.37 -20.29
N ASP A 133 1.29 8.78 -19.31
CA ASP A 133 1.34 7.34 -19.10
C ASP A 133 -0.08 6.76 -18.90
N PRO A 134 -0.47 5.68 -19.59
CA PRO A 134 -1.79 5.07 -19.43
C PRO A 134 -2.07 4.62 -17.98
N ASP A 135 -1.05 4.32 -17.17
CA ASP A 135 -1.22 3.99 -15.76
C ASP A 135 -1.67 5.20 -14.93
N CYS A 136 -1.49 6.43 -15.42
CA CYS A 136 -2.05 7.64 -14.80
C CYS A 136 -3.58 7.69 -14.84
N LEU A 137 -4.21 6.84 -15.66
CA LEU A 137 -5.67 6.67 -15.69
C LEU A 137 -6.16 5.73 -14.57
N ASN A 138 -5.26 5.04 -13.87
CA ASN A 138 -5.58 4.17 -12.76
C ASN A 138 -5.20 4.83 -11.42
N PRO A 139 -6.16 5.40 -10.67
CA PRO A 139 -5.88 6.08 -9.41
C PRO A 139 -5.47 5.14 -8.26
N ARG A 140 -5.33 3.82 -8.52
CA ARG A 140 -5.11 2.77 -7.52
C ARG A 140 -3.78 2.03 -7.68
N THR A 141 -2.77 2.65 -8.29
CA THR A 141 -1.41 2.08 -8.37
C THR A 141 -0.84 1.83 -6.98
N THR A 142 -0.05 0.77 -6.82
CA THR A 142 0.35 0.26 -5.50
C THR A 142 1.74 0.71 -5.04
N LYS A 143 1.95 0.54 -3.73
CA LYS A 143 3.11 0.80 -2.87
C LYS A 143 4.52 0.80 -3.46
N ARG A 144 5.38 1.69 -2.90
CA ARG A 144 6.85 1.58 -2.91
C ARG A 144 7.38 1.69 -1.48
N PHE A 145 8.41 0.91 -1.15
CA PHE A 145 9.20 1.12 0.07
C PHE A 145 10.41 2.01 -0.27
N PRO A 146 10.74 3.02 0.55
CA PRO A 146 12.02 3.72 0.44
C PRO A 146 13.21 2.76 0.41
N ALA A 147 14.21 3.08 -0.42
CA ALA A 147 15.31 2.16 -0.74
C ALA A 147 16.21 1.85 0.47
N ASP A 148 16.25 2.73 1.45
CA ASP A 148 16.99 2.63 2.70
C ASP A 148 16.21 1.92 3.81
N TRP A 149 14.92 1.64 3.63
CA TRP A 149 14.13 0.89 4.60
C TRP A 149 14.37 -0.61 4.45
N ALA A 150 15.27 -1.13 5.29
CA ALA A 150 15.47 -2.56 5.41
C ALA A 150 14.13 -3.26 5.68
N PRO A 151 13.89 -4.46 5.10
CA PRO A 151 12.74 -5.26 5.47
C PRO A 151 12.74 -5.45 6.99
N SER A 152 11.59 -5.22 7.63
CA SER A 152 11.37 -5.52 9.04
C SER A 152 11.61 -7.02 9.23
N THR A 153 12.85 -7.41 9.53
CA THR A 153 13.26 -8.80 9.71
C THR A 153 13.00 -9.29 11.14
N ALA A 154 12.52 -8.40 12.01
CA ALA A 154 12.20 -8.69 13.40
C ALA A 154 10.69 -8.87 13.56
N TYR A 155 10.24 -10.11 13.43
CA TYR A 155 8.98 -10.56 14.01
C TYR A 155 9.34 -11.66 15.01
N GLY A 156 9.35 -11.31 16.29
CA GLY A 156 9.43 -12.22 17.43
C GLY A 156 8.13 -12.19 18.20
#